data_AF-A0A9E6JQF5-F1
#
_entry.id   AF-A0A9E6JQF5-F1
#
_cell.length_a   1.000
_cell.length_b   1.000
_cell.length_c   1.000
_cell.angle_alpha   90.00
_cell.angle_beta   90.00
_cell.angle_gamma   90.00
#
_symmetry.space_group_name_H-M   'P 1'
#
loop_
_entity.id
_entity.type
_entity.pdbx_description
1 polymer ?
#
loop_
_entity_poly.entity_id
_entity_poly.type
_entity_poly.pdbx_seq_one_letter_code
_entity_poly.pdbx_strand_id
1 'polypeptide(L)' 'MSRKHDNLDEGISKSLIRLAWASKADIAIAPLQDILDLGEEARMNLPGTHSKNWIWKYRQKDLTAEHAEWLKELTK' A
#
# COMPACT_ATOMS: atom_id res chain seq x y z
N MET A 1 -8.07 -13.99 -23.04
CA MET A 1 -7.98 -12.96 -21.99
C MET A 1 -7.08 -13.52 -20.88
N SER A 2 -5.79 -13.18 -20.90
CA SER A 2 -4.82 -13.73 -19.95
C SER A 2 -4.99 -13.03 -18.61
N ARG A 3 -5.43 -13.76 -17.57
CA ARG A 3 -5.39 -13.27 -16.18
C ARG A 3 -3.93 -13.04 -15.82
N LYS A 4 -3.47 -11.78 -15.82
CA LYS A 4 -2.21 -11.36 -15.21
C LYS A 4 -2.32 -11.35 -13.68
N HIS A 5 -2.94 -12.37 -13.10
CA HIS A 5 -3.04 -12.47 -11.65
C HIS A 5 -1.88 -13.33 -11.16
N ASP A 6 -1.20 -12.77 -10.16
CA ASP A 6 -0.22 -13.42 -9.30
C ASP A 6 1.21 -13.44 -9.85
N ASN A 7 1.76 -12.24 -10.04
CA ASN A 7 3.20 -12.05 -10.03
C ASN A 7 3.66 -12.12 -8.57
N LEU A 8 3.94 -13.33 -8.07
CA LEU A 8 4.34 -13.59 -6.68
C LEU A 8 5.59 -12.80 -6.23
N ASP A 9 6.34 -12.27 -7.20
CA ASP A 9 7.54 -11.46 -6.98
C ASP A 9 7.26 -10.00 -6.58
N GLU A 10 6.00 -9.50 -6.66
CA GLU A 10 5.71 -8.08 -6.39
C GLU A 10 5.47 -7.73 -4.90
N GLY A 11 5.47 -8.73 -4.01
CA GLY A 11 5.18 -8.54 -2.58
C GLY A 11 3.69 -8.56 -2.25
N ILE A 12 3.37 -8.87 -0.99
CA ILE A 12 1.98 -9.06 -0.53
C ILE A 12 1.19 -7.73 -0.54
N SER A 13 1.83 -6.62 -0.16
CA SER A 13 1.21 -5.30 -0.06
C SER A 13 0.70 -4.83 -1.44
N LYS A 14 1.57 -4.86 -2.46
CA LYS A 14 1.19 -4.50 -3.84
C LYS A 14 0.12 -5.43 -4.41
N SER A 15 0.21 -6.73 -4.13
CA SER A 15 -0.79 -7.72 -4.56
C SER A 15 -2.19 -7.40 -4.02
N LEU A 16 -2.31 -7.06 -2.72
CA LEU A 16 -3.58 -6.69 -2.11
C LEU A 16 -4.10 -5.34 -2.60
N ILE A 17 -3.22 -4.37 -2.82
CA ILE A 17 -3.59 -3.08 -3.41
C ILE A 17 -4.15 -3.30 -4.82
N ARG A 18 -3.53 -4.13 -5.66
CA ARG A 18 -4.06 -4.46 -6.99
C ARG A 18 -5.44 -5.09 -6.92
N LEU A 19 -5.65 -6.02 -5.98
CA LEU A 19 -6.94 -6.67 -5.79
C LEU A 19 -8.03 -5.65 -5.40
N ALA A 20 -7.70 -4.70 -4.52
CA ALA A 20 -8.62 -3.63 -4.13
C ALA A 20 -9.02 -2.76 -5.34
N TRP A 21 -8.05 -2.37 -6.19
CA TRP A 21 -8.30 -1.58 -7.41
C TRP A 21 -8.98 -2.36 -8.54
N ALA A 22 -8.86 -3.69 -8.57
CA ALA A 22 -9.57 -4.55 -9.52
C ALA A 22 -11.02 -4.83 -9.13
N SER A 23 -11.45 -4.41 -7.93
CA SER A 23 -12.80 -4.65 -7.42
C SER A 23 -13.86 -3.82 -8.18
N LYS A 24 -15.13 -4.07 -7.86
CA LYS A 24 -16.27 -3.29 -8.40
C LYS A 24 -16.61 -2.05 -7.57
N ALA A 25 -15.82 -1.73 -6.53
CA ALA A 25 -16.08 -0.56 -5.69
C ALA A 25 -15.81 0.74 -6.46
N ASP A 26 -16.63 1.76 -6.23
CA ASP A 26 -16.43 3.10 -6.83
C ASP A 26 -15.17 3.80 -6.29
N ILE A 27 -14.73 3.43 -5.08
CA ILE A 27 -13.57 4.01 -4.41
C ILE A 27 -12.74 2.90 -3.78
N ALA A 28 -11.43 2.92 -4.06
CA ALA A 28 -10.42 2.13 -3.37
C ALA A 28 -9.41 3.07 -2.67
N ILE A 29 -9.02 2.72 -1.44
CA ILE A 29 -8.06 3.49 -0.63
C ILE A 29 -7.02 2.51 -0.11
N ALA A 30 -5.74 2.85 -0.25
CA ALA A 30 -4.62 2.13 0.34
C ALA A 30 -3.87 3.06 1.31
N PRO A 31 -3.41 2.57 2.47
CA PRO A 31 -2.53 3.33 3.35
C PRO A 31 -1.14 3.49 2.72
N LEU A 32 -0.47 4.61 3.00
CA LEU A 32 0.87 4.88 2.47
C LEU A 32 1.89 3.82 2.93
N GLN A 33 1.71 3.23 4.11
CA GLN A 33 2.55 2.15 4.63
C GLN A 33 2.63 0.95 3.69
N ASP A 34 1.52 0.56 3.06
CA ASP A 34 1.46 -0.60 2.15
C ASP A 34 2.12 -0.26 0.80
N ILE A 35 2.04 1.01 0.36
CA ILE A 35 2.72 1.49 -0.85
C ILE A 35 4.24 1.45 -0.66
N LEU A 36 4.70 1.77 0.54
CA LEU A 36 6.11 1.75 0.95
C LEU A 36 6.60 0.35 1.40
N ASP A 37 5.72 -0.66 1.38
CA ASP A 37 5.96 -2.05 1.81
C ASP A 37 6.63 -2.17 3.19
N LEU A 38 6.10 -1.43 4.17
CA LEU A 38 6.63 -1.39 5.54
C LEU A 38 5.96 -2.43 6.47
N GLY A 39 6.68 -2.83 7.52
CA GLY A 39 6.21 -3.78 8.52
C GLY A 39 5.42 -3.15 9.66
N GLU A 40 5.28 -3.90 10.76
CA GLU A 40 4.50 -3.48 11.93
C GLU A 40 5.02 -2.22 12.62
N GLU A 41 6.29 -1.86 12.43
CA GLU A 41 6.89 -0.63 12.92
C GLU A 41 6.26 0.63 12.32
N ALA A 42 5.58 0.50 11.18
CA ALA A 42 4.88 1.58 10.51
C ALA A 42 3.39 1.70 10.92
N ARG A 43 2.92 0.83 11.82
CA ARG A 43 1.52 0.81 12.26
C ARG A 43 1.11 2.14 12.87
N MET A 44 0.05 2.74 12.32
CA MET A 44 -0.45 4.02 12.81
C MET A 44 -1.10 3.91 14.19
N ASN A 45 -1.86 2.85 14.45
CA ASN A 45 -2.58 2.67 15.71
C ASN A 45 -2.79 1.19 16.05
N LEU A 46 -2.58 0.84 17.32
CA LEU A 46 -2.93 -0.44 17.94
C LEU A 46 -3.99 -0.18 19.04
N PRO A 47 -5.29 -0.38 18.75
CA PRO A 47 -6.36 -0.16 19.72
C PRO A 47 -6.15 -0.90 21.04
N GLY A 48 -6.54 -0.29 22.16
CA GLY A 48 -6.33 -0.85 23.50
C GLY A 48 -4.94 -0.62 24.09
N THR A 49 -4.10 0.20 23.44
CA THR A 49 -2.77 0.59 23.96
C THR A 49 -2.67 2.10 24.15
N HIS A 50 -1.79 2.52 25.07
CA HIS A 50 -1.65 3.93 25.45
C HIS A 50 -0.37 4.60 24.91
N SER A 51 0.55 3.85 24.31
CA SER A 51 1.84 4.37 23.83
C SER A 51 2.13 3.90 22.41
N LYS A 52 3.01 4.63 21.71
CA LYS A 52 3.47 4.33 20.33
C LYS A 52 2.39 4.38 19.23
N ASN A 53 1.23 4.98 19.49
CA ASN A 53 0.19 5.23 18.48
C ASN A 53 0.33 6.64 17.90
N TRP A 54 -0.11 6.82 16.65
CA TRP A 54 -0.21 8.10 15.93
C TRP A 54 1.11 8.84 15.71
N ILE A 55 2.23 8.14 15.87
CA ILE A 55 3.58 8.71 15.75
C ILE A 55 4.26 8.41 14.42
N TRP A 56 3.72 7.50 13.60
CA TRP A 56 4.33 7.14 12.33
C TRP A 56 4.35 8.32 11.37
N LYS A 57 5.49 8.51 10.70
CA LYS A 57 5.72 9.53 9.69
C LYS A 57 6.63 8.95 8.63
N TYR A 58 6.34 9.25 7.36
CA TYR A 58 7.28 9.01 6.27
C TYR A 58 8.37 10.09 6.26
N ARG A 59 9.48 9.81 5.59
CA ARG A 59 10.49 10.82 5.23
C ARG A 59 10.32 11.15 3.76
N GLN A 60 10.62 12.39 3.38
CA GLN A 60 10.45 12.84 1.99
C GLN A 60 11.12 11.92 0.96
N LYS A 61 12.30 11.37 1.30
CA LYS A 61 13.08 10.46 0.45
C LYS A 61 12.41 9.10 0.20
N ASP A 62 11.44 8.71 1.03
CA ASP A 62 10.74 7.43 0.91
C ASP A 62 9.71 7.51 -0.24
N LEU A 63 9.30 8.73 -0.64
CA LEU A 63 8.43 8.96 -1.80
C LEU A 63 9.26 9.05 -3.08
N THR A 64 9.33 7.94 -3.82
CA THR A 64 10.12 7.83 -5.05
C THR A 64 9.24 8.00 -6.30
N ALA A 65 9.88 8.32 -7.44
CA ALA A 65 9.21 8.34 -8.74
C ALA A 65 8.65 6.96 -9.13
N GLU A 66 9.29 5.87 -8.67
CA GLU A 66 8.83 4.51 -8.91
C GLU A 66 7.46 4.25 -8.26
N HIS A 67 7.25 4.69 -7.02
CA HIS A 67 5.94 4.59 -6.37
C HIS A 67 4.86 5.35 -7.15
N ALA A 68 5.17 6.56 -7.61
CA ALA A 68 4.24 7.38 -8.38
C ALA A 68 3.89 6.74 -9.73
N GLU A 69 4.87 6.22 -10.48
CA GLU A 69 4.60 5.59 -11.77
C GLU A 69 3.83 4.28 -11.59
N TRP A 70 4.14 3.48 -10.57
CA TRP A 70 3.38 2.26 -10.27
C TRP A 70 1.92 2.56 -9.93
N LEU A 71 1.65 3.55 -9.07
CA LEU A 71 0.29 3.98 -8.74
C LEU A 71 -0.45 4.47 -9.98
N LYS A 72 0.20 5.25 -10.83
CA LYS A 72 -0.38 5.73 -12.08
C LYS A 72 -0.72 4.60 -13.03
N GLU A 73 0.13 3.59 -13.20
CA GLU A 73 -0.20 2.40 -14.01
C GLU A 73 -1.35 1.59 -13.41
N LEU A 74 -1.47 1.55 -12.08
CA LEU A 74 -2.57 0.86 -11.40
C LEU A 74 -3.92 1.55 -11.58
N THR A 75 -3.93 2.89 -11.65
CA THR A 75 -5.17 3.69 -11.69
C THR A 75 -5.57 4.17 -13.08
N LYS A 76 -4.96 3.64 -14.15
CA LYS A 76 -5.36 3.90 -15.54
C LYS A 76 -6.63 3.14 -15.90
#